data_AF-A0A7C2JGP0-F1
#
_entry.id   AF-A0A7C2JGP0-F1
#
_cell.length_a   1.000
_cell.length_b   1.000
_cell.length_c   1.000
_cell.angle_alpha   90.00
_cell.angle_beta   90.00
_cell.angle_gamma   90.00
#
_symmetry.space_group_name_H-M   'P 1'
#
loop_
_entity.id
_entity.type
_entity.pdbx_description
1 polymer ?
#
loop_
_entity_poly.entity_id
_entity_poly.type
_entity_poly.pdbx_seq_one_letter_code
_entity_poly.pdbx_strand_id
1 'polypeptide(L)'
;MKPDQLTLQFDAGTILAEGAGASDAVPSAFQWDERVRRWRAPALAYRQIVEEIIRRKIPYEDQARLYHNFEFRSKLAVEPRPYQQEALERWRATGRRGVVILPTGAGKSFLAQMAIEMTGRSTLVIVPTIDLMNQWYDLLLSCFQAEIGLIGGGFFETGALTVSTYASA
;
A
#
# COMPACT_ATOMS: atom_id res chain seq x y z
N MET A 1 12.37 0.47 35.24
CA MET A 1 12.34 0.84 33.81
C MET A 1 11.46 -0.16 33.11
N LYS A 2 10.42 0.28 32.37
CA LYS A 2 9.71 -0.64 31.47
C LYS A 2 10.73 -1.09 30.42
N PRO A 3 10.76 -2.38 30.02
CA PRO A 3 11.56 -2.77 28.87
C PRO A 3 11.11 -1.90 27.69
N ASP A 4 12.06 -1.30 26.98
CA ASP A 4 11.75 -0.45 25.83
C ASP A 4 10.97 -1.29 24.81
N GLN A 5 9.71 -0.93 24.60
CA GLN A 5 8.83 -1.61 23.67
C GLN A 5 9.34 -1.33 22.25
N LEU A 6 9.48 -2.38 21.43
CA LEU A 6 9.90 -2.25 20.04
C LEU A 6 8.98 -1.27 19.31
N THR A 7 9.52 -0.22 18.73
CA THR A 7 8.73 0.79 18.00
C THR A 7 9.13 0.79 16.52
N LEU A 8 8.16 0.57 15.64
CA LEU A 8 8.36 0.66 14.19
C LEU A 8 8.09 2.08 13.71
N GLN A 9 9.04 2.68 12.98
CA GLN A 9 8.87 4.01 12.38
C GLN A 9 9.26 3.99 10.91
N PHE A 10 8.54 4.74 10.08
CA PHE A 10 8.96 4.97 8.69
C PHE A 10 10.01 6.09 8.64
N ASP A 11 11.08 5.87 7.89
CA ASP A 11 12.15 6.85 7.70
C ASP A 11 12.74 6.74 6.30
N ALA A 12 12.47 7.73 5.45
CA ALA A 12 13.07 7.90 4.12
C ALA A 12 13.13 6.61 3.26
N GLY A 13 12.02 5.86 3.19
CA GLY A 13 11.94 4.62 2.40
C GLY A 13 12.39 3.35 3.15
N THR A 14 12.71 3.48 4.43
CA THR A 14 13.04 2.37 5.34
C THR A 14 12.06 2.29 6.51
N ILE A 15 12.04 1.15 7.19
CA ILE A 15 11.47 1.01 8.53
C ILE A 15 12.63 0.97 9.52
N LEU A 16 12.50 1.72 10.61
CA LEU A 16 13.38 1.68 11.78
C LEU A 16 12.75 0.80 12.85
N ALA A 17 13.59 0.12 13.62
CA ALA A 17 13.20 -0.53 14.87
C ALA A 17 13.89 0.20 16.04
N GLU A 18 13.13 1.04 16.73
CA GLU A 18 13.56 1.73 17.96
C GLU A 18 13.24 0.90 19.20
N GLY A 19 13.96 1.13 20.30
CA GLY A 19 13.82 0.36 21.55
C GLY A 19 14.48 -1.02 21.53
N ALA A 20 15.18 -1.37 20.45
CA ALA A 20 15.98 -2.59 20.33
C ALA A 20 17.47 -2.25 20.16
N GLY A 21 18.32 -2.78 21.03
CA GLY A 21 19.77 -2.78 20.92
C GLY A 21 20.29 -3.80 19.90
N ALA A 22 21.60 -3.76 19.63
CA ALA A 22 22.25 -4.60 18.62
C ALA A 22 22.16 -6.12 18.89
N SER A 23 21.92 -6.51 20.15
CA SER A 23 21.79 -7.91 20.57
C SER A 23 20.33 -8.37 20.70
N ASP A 24 19.36 -7.47 20.50
CA ASP A 24 17.94 -7.80 20.65
C ASP A 24 17.40 -8.54 19.44
N ALA A 25 16.44 -9.44 19.70
CA ALA A 25 15.85 -10.29 18.69
C ALA A 25 14.79 -9.54 17.87
N VAL A 26 15.22 -8.72 16.90
CA VAL A 26 14.34 -8.05 15.93
C VAL A 26 13.83 -9.00 14.83
N PRO A 27 12.82 -8.59 14.03
CA PRO A 27 12.40 -9.33 12.84
C PRO A 27 13.51 -9.52 11.80
N SER A 28 13.48 -10.64 11.10
CA SER A 28 14.54 -11.10 10.19
C SER A 28 14.90 -10.16 9.04
N ALA A 29 13.99 -9.25 8.66
CA ALA A 29 14.24 -8.28 7.59
C ALA A 29 15.14 -7.11 8.01
N PHE A 30 15.35 -6.90 9.31
CA PHE A 30 16.19 -5.82 9.83
C PHE A 30 17.67 -6.15 9.73
N GLN A 31 18.45 -5.12 9.41
CA GLN A 31 19.91 -5.13 9.46
C GLN A 31 20.39 -3.99 10.37
N TRP A 32 21.45 -4.24 11.14
CA TRP A 32 22.03 -3.21 12.00
C TRP A 32 22.85 -2.24 11.15
N ASP A 33 22.50 -0.95 11.20
CA ASP A 33 23.26 0.12 10.56
C ASP A 33 24.18 0.76 11.61
N GLU A 34 25.46 0.37 11.59
CA GLU A 34 26.49 0.86 12.52
C GLU A 34 26.70 2.39 12.44
N ARG A 35 26.43 3.02 11.29
CA ARG A 35 26.68 4.47 11.10
C ARG A 35 25.75 5.31 11.97
N VAL A 36 24.52 4.84 12.14
CA VAL A 36 23.46 5.52 12.90
C VAL A 36 23.05 4.75 14.16
N ARG A 37 23.63 3.56 14.38
CA ARG A 37 23.36 2.63 15.50
C ARG A 37 21.87 2.33 15.65
N ARG A 38 21.24 1.95 14.54
CA ARG A 38 19.81 1.60 14.47
C ARG A 38 19.59 0.39 13.60
N TRP A 39 18.54 -0.37 13.90
CA TRP A 39 18.03 -1.40 13.02
C TRP A 39 17.23 -0.76 11.87
N ARG A 40 17.54 -1.11 10.62
CA ARG A 40 16.83 -0.65 9.41
C ARG A 40 16.44 -1.81 8.50
N ALA A 41 15.30 -1.68 7.84
CA ALA A 41 14.84 -2.59 6.79
C ALA A 41 14.21 -1.77 5.65
N PRO A 42 14.23 -2.22 4.38
CA PRO A 42 13.48 -1.56 3.32
C PRO A 42 11.99 -1.45 3.67
N ALA A 43 11.33 -0.32 3.38
CA ALA A 43 9.90 -0.14 3.67
C ALA A 43 9.00 -1.20 3.00
N LEU A 44 9.43 -1.74 1.86
CA LEU A 44 8.75 -2.84 1.17
C LEU A 44 8.64 -4.11 2.04
N ALA A 45 9.54 -4.32 3.00
CA ALA A 45 9.51 -5.45 3.92
C ALA A 45 8.53 -5.26 5.08
N TYR A 46 7.88 -4.10 5.23
CA TYR A 46 6.98 -3.77 6.34
C TYR A 46 5.95 -4.87 6.64
N ARG A 47 5.30 -5.42 5.62
CA ARG A 47 4.34 -6.52 5.80
C ARG A 47 4.99 -7.76 6.42
N GLN A 48 6.15 -8.18 5.92
CA GLN A 48 6.87 -9.34 6.43
C GLN A 48 7.28 -9.11 7.90
N ILE A 49 7.74 -7.89 8.21
CA ILE A 49 8.12 -7.48 9.56
C ILE A 49 6.92 -7.62 10.52
N VAL A 50 5.78 -7.03 10.17
CA VAL A 50 4.58 -7.07 11.01
C VAL A 50 4.03 -8.49 11.15
N GLU A 51 3.98 -9.28 10.07
CA GLU A 51 3.56 -10.69 10.12
C GLU A 51 4.48 -11.52 11.04
N GLU A 52 5.79 -11.29 11.00
CA GLU A 52 6.74 -11.95 11.87
C GLU A 52 6.58 -11.55 13.35
N ILE A 53 6.42 -10.25 13.63
CA ILE A 53 6.16 -9.73 14.98
C ILE A 53 4.91 -10.37 15.58
N ILE A 54 3.81 -10.42 14.83
CA ILE A 54 2.54 -11.03 15.27
C ILE A 54 2.74 -12.53 15.53
N ARG A 55 3.38 -13.25 14.60
CA ARG A 55 3.65 -14.69 14.72
C ARG A 55 4.50 -15.01 15.96
N ARG A 56 5.52 -14.19 16.23
CA ARG A 56 6.42 -14.32 17.39
C ARG A 56 5.84 -13.73 18.68
N LYS A 57 4.68 -13.06 18.62
CA LYS A 57 4.04 -12.35 19.73
C LYS A 57 4.96 -11.32 20.41
N ILE A 58 5.75 -10.60 19.61
CA ILE A 58 6.62 -9.54 20.11
C ILE A 58 5.75 -8.31 20.43
N PRO A 59 5.76 -7.79 21.68
CA PRO A 59 5.11 -6.52 21.99
C PRO A 59 5.77 -5.39 21.20
N TYR A 60 4.98 -4.59 20.50
CA TYR A 60 5.48 -3.51 19.67
C TYR A 60 4.49 -2.36 19.56
N GLU A 61 4.98 -1.19 19.19
CA GLU A 61 4.18 -0.03 18.77
C GLU A 61 4.42 0.20 17.27
N ASP A 62 3.35 0.42 16.52
CA ASP A 62 3.41 0.62 15.06
C ASP A 62 3.14 2.08 14.70
N GLN A 63 4.19 2.89 14.69
CA GLN A 63 4.15 4.27 14.23
C GLN A 63 4.41 4.39 12.71
N ALA A 64 4.81 3.29 12.06
CA ALA A 64 5.00 3.24 10.60
C ALA A 64 3.67 3.08 9.84
N ARG A 65 2.61 2.63 10.51
CA ARG A 65 1.27 2.47 9.94
C ARG A 65 0.56 3.80 9.70
N LEU A 66 0.89 4.47 8.60
CA LEU A 66 0.34 5.78 8.26
C LEU A 66 -0.84 5.75 7.26
N TYR A 67 -1.26 4.57 6.80
CA TYR A 67 -2.43 4.46 5.91
C TYR A 67 -3.75 4.51 6.67
N HIS A 68 -4.76 5.10 6.05
CA HIS A 68 -6.11 5.20 6.61
C HIS A 68 -7.02 4.10 6.06
N ASN A 69 -8.01 3.70 6.85
CA ASN A 69 -9.10 2.84 6.40
C ASN A 69 -10.22 3.72 5.85
N PHE A 70 -10.85 3.27 4.77
CA PHE A 70 -11.97 3.94 4.13
C PHE A 70 -13.08 2.96 3.82
N GLU A 71 -14.32 3.45 3.85
CA GLU A 71 -15.47 2.75 3.28
C GLU A 71 -15.75 3.31 1.88
N PHE A 72 -14.98 2.83 0.90
CA PHE A 72 -15.28 3.15 -0.49
C PHE A 72 -16.54 2.42 -0.93
N ARG A 73 -17.41 3.14 -1.64
CA ARG A 73 -18.56 2.57 -2.34
C ARG A 73 -18.54 3.10 -3.76
N SER A 74 -18.46 2.19 -4.73
CA SER A 74 -18.51 2.59 -6.13
C SER A 74 -19.92 3.08 -6.49
N LYS A 75 -20.00 4.20 -7.21
CA LYS A 75 -21.25 4.70 -7.79
C LYS A 75 -21.69 3.89 -9.01
N LEU A 76 -20.78 3.11 -9.60
CA LEU A 76 -21.06 2.37 -10.82
C LEU A 76 -21.79 1.06 -10.50
N ALA A 77 -23.06 0.99 -10.92
CA ALA A 77 -23.85 -0.25 -10.91
C ALA A 77 -23.52 -1.10 -12.15
N VAL A 78 -22.28 -1.54 -12.27
CA VAL A 78 -21.83 -2.45 -13.34
C VAL A 78 -21.59 -3.83 -12.75
N GLU A 79 -22.24 -4.85 -13.29
CA GLU A 79 -21.97 -6.22 -12.87
C GLU A 79 -20.62 -6.72 -13.44
N PRO A 80 -19.74 -7.27 -12.59
CA PRO A 80 -18.48 -7.84 -13.06
C PRO A 80 -18.72 -9.08 -13.92
N ARG A 81 -17.93 -9.22 -14.97
CA ARG A 81 -17.88 -10.46 -15.74
C ARG A 81 -17.30 -11.58 -14.87
N PRO A 82 -17.68 -12.86 -15.09
CA PRO A 82 -17.22 -13.98 -14.26
C PRO A 82 -15.69 -14.04 -14.08
N TYR A 83 -14.92 -13.80 -15.15
CA TYR A 83 -13.46 -13.81 -15.08
C TYR A 83 -12.87 -12.64 -14.25
N GLN A 84 -13.57 -11.51 -14.16
CA GLN A 84 -13.12 -10.38 -13.33
C GLN A 84 -13.35 -10.70 -11.85
N GLN A 85 -14.51 -11.28 -11.52
CA GLN A 85 -14.79 -11.74 -10.16
C GLN A 85 -13.79 -12.82 -9.73
N GLU A 86 -13.54 -13.81 -10.58
CA GLU A 86 -12.57 -14.87 -10.29
C GLU A 86 -11.16 -14.31 -10.09
N ALA A 87 -10.73 -13.38 -10.94
CA ALA A 87 -9.43 -12.74 -10.80
C ALA A 87 -9.29 -11.97 -9.48
N LEU A 88 -10.34 -11.23 -9.08
CA LEU A 88 -10.37 -10.49 -7.81
C LEU A 88 -10.28 -11.44 -6.61
N GLU A 89 -11.08 -12.50 -6.60
CA GLU A 89 -11.08 -13.47 -5.50
C GLU A 89 -9.75 -14.22 -5.39
N ARG A 90 -9.15 -14.61 -6.51
CA ARG A 90 -7.81 -15.22 -6.50
C ARG A 90 -6.76 -14.26 -5.95
N TRP A 91 -6.77 -13.00 -6.39
CA TRP A 91 -5.85 -11.98 -5.89
C TRP A 91 -6.05 -11.70 -4.39
N ARG A 92 -7.30 -11.71 -3.91
CA ARG A 92 -7.63 -11.62 -2.49
C ARG A 92 -7.09 -12.81 -1.70
N ALA A 93 -7.28 -14.03 -2.21
CA ALA A 93 -6.83 -15.28 -1.59
C ALA A 93 -5.30 -15.36 -1.47
N THR A 94 -4.55 -14.75 -2.40
CA THR A 94 -3.07 -14.62 -2.30
C THR A 94 -2.63 -13.45 -1.43
N GLY A 95 -3.50 -12.96 -0.54
CA GLY A 95 -3.21 -11.91 0.40
C GLY A 95 -3.18 -10.52 -0.22
N ARG A 96 -3.87 -10.27 -1.34
CA ARG A 96 -3.92 -8.97 -2.04
C ARG A 96 -2.55 -8.52 -2.53
N ARG A 97 -1.70 -9.47 -2.92
CA ARG A 97 -0.37 -9.23 -3.49
C ARG A 97 -0.14 -10.19 -4.64
N GLY A 98 0.10 -9.64 -5.83
CA GLY A 98 0.28 -10.42 -7.06
C GLY A 98 -0.05 -9.60 -8.30
N VAL A 99 0.08 -10.24 -9.46
CA VAL A 99 -0.17 -9.63 -10.78
C VAL A 99 -1.38 -10.32 -11.42
N VAL A 100 -2.30 -9.53 -11.95
CA VAL A 100 -3.41 -10.03 -12.77
C VAL A 100 -3.18 -9.63 -14.23
N ILE A 101 -3.22 -10.59 -15.13
CA ILE A 101 -3.02 -10.38 -16.56
C ILE A 101 -4.38 -10.49 -17.26
N LEU A 102 -4.79 -9.43 -17.95
CA LEU A 102 -6.00 -9.40 -18.77
C LEU A 102 -5.71 -8.70 -20.11
N PRO A 103 -6.32 -9.14 -21.23
CA PRO A 103 -6.15 -8.49 -22.52
C PRO A 103 -6.65 -7.03 -22.50
N THR A 104 -6.24 -6.24 -23.48
CA THR A 104 -6.77 -4.88 -23.70
C THR A 104 -8.30 -4.93 -23.91
N GLY A 105 -9.02 -3.95 -23.39
CA GLY A 105 -10.49 -3.93 -23.45
C GLY A 105 -11.22 -4.89 -22.49
N ALA A 106 -10.52 -5.77 -21.76
CA ALA A 106 -11.14 -6.73 -20.84
C ALA A 106 -11.59 -6.14 -19.49
N GLY A 107 -11.42 -4.83 -19.28
CA GLY A 107 -11.83 -4.13 -18.05
C GLY A 107 -10.84 -4.23 -16.89
N LYS A 108 -9.53 -4.06 -17.15
CA LYS A 108 -8.48 -4.01 -16.10
C LYS A 108 -8.74 -2.91 -15.07
N SER A 109 -9.11 -1.72 -15.53
CA SER A 109 -9.39 -0.59 -14.64
C SER A 109 -10.61 -0.86 -13.76
N PHE A 110 -11.64 -1.53 -14.30
CA PHE A 110 -12.80 -1.96 -13.52
C PHE A 110 -12.43 -3.00 -12.45
N LEU A 111 -11.59 -3.99 -12.80
CA LEU A 111 -11.04 -4.93 -11.81
C LEU A 111 -10.28 -4.22 -10.69
N ALA A 112 -9.47 -3.22 -11.03
CA ALA A 112 -8.71 -2.46 -10.06
C ALA A 112 -9.61 -1.60 -9.16
N GLN A 113 -10.69 -1.03 -9.67
CA GLN A 113 -11.70 -0.34 -8.85
C GLN A 113 -12.33 -1.28 -7.82
N MET A 114 -12.72 -2.48 -8.24
CA MET A 114 -13.25 -3.49 -7.30
C MET A 114 -12.21 -3.87 -6.25
N ALA A 115 -10.93 -3.95 -6.62
CA ALA A 115 -9.85 -4.20 -5.68
C ALA A 115 -9.66 -3.04 -4.68
N ILE A 116 -9.78 -1.79 -5.11
CA ILE A 116 -9.75 -0.59 -4.26
C ILE A 116 -10.92 -0.62 -3.27
N GLU A 117 -12.13 -0.82 -3.77
CA GLU A 117 -13.37 -0.88 -2.99
C GLU A 117 -13.32 -1.98 -1.92
N MET A 118 -12.98 -3.20 -2.34
CA MET A 118 -12.84 -4.35 -1.44
C MET A 118 -11.72 -4.17 -0.40
N THR A 119 -10.65 -3.43 -0.73
CA THR A 119 -9.51 -3.25 0.18
C THR A 119 -9.75 -2.15 1.21
N GLY A 120 -10.47 -1.08 0.84
CA GLY A 120 -10.89 -0.02 1.77
C GLY A 120 -9.72 0.70 2.44
N ARG A 121 -8.65 1.01 1.70
CA ARG A 121 -7.45 1.68 2.22
C ARG A 121 -6.93 2.73 1.25
N SER A 122 -6.13 3.66 1.78
CA SER A 122 -5.33 4.58 0.97
C SER A 122 -4.67 3.83 -0.19
N THR A 123 -4.88 4.28 -1.43
CA THR A 123 -4.36 3.59 -2.63
C THR A 123 -3.57 4.56 -3.51
N LEU A 124 -2.38 4.12 -3.93
CA LEU A 124 -1.58 4.79 -4.97
C LEU A 124 -1.65 3.98 -6.27
N VAL A 125 -2.15 4.58 -7.34
CA VAL A 125 -2.14 4.02 -8.70
C VAL A 125 -1.00 4.64 -9.48
N ILE A 126 -0.07 3.82 -9.96
CA ILE A 126 1.09 4.29 -10.73
C ILE A 126 0.92 3.93 -12.21
N VAL A 127 1.09 4.91 -13.09
CA VAL A 127 0.89 4.77 -14.55
C VAL A 127 2.08 5.34 -15.35
N PRO A 128 2.31 4.90 -16.60
CA PRO A 128 3.50 5.29 -17.34
C PRO A 128 3.45 6.70 -17.97
N THR A 129 2.26 7.27 -18.20
CA THR A 129 2.12 8.56 -18.89
C THR A 129 1.13 9.49 -18.18
N ILE A 130 1.27 10.80 -18.42
CA ILE A 130 0.35 11.83 -17.92
C ILE A 130 -1.06 11.63 -18.48
N ASP A 131 -1.21 11.22 -19.74
CA ASP A 131 -2.53 10.94 -20.33
C ASP A 131 -3.26 9.81 -19.57
N LEU A 132 -2.55 8.73 -19.23
CA LEU A 132 -3.13 7.65 -18.42
C LEU A 132 -3.42 8.12 -17.00
N MET A 133 -2.60 9.01 -16.45
CA MET A 133 -2.81 9.57 -15.12
C MET A 133 -4.15 10.34 -15.06
N ASN A 134 -4.39 11.20 -16.06
CA ASN A 134 -5.64 11.95 -16.17
C ASN A 134 -6.85 11.01 -16.40
N GLN A 135 -6.71 9.98 -17.26
CA GLN A 135 -7.77 8.99 -17.45
C GLN A 135 -8.14 8.25 -16.15
N TRP A 136 -7.13 7.90 -15.34
CA TRP A 136 -7.36 7.26 -14.04
C TRP A 136 -7.97 8.22 -13.02
N TYR A 137 -7.57 9.49 -13.03
CA TYR A 137 -8.15 10.51 -12.17
C TYR A 137 -9.66 10.68 -12.44
N ASP A 138 -10.04 10.91 -13.70
CA ASP A 138 -11.45 11.04 -14.10
C ASP A 138 -12.26 9.79 -13.75
N LEU A 139 -11.65 8.62 -13.96
CA LEU A 139 -12.23 7.34 -13.62
C LEU A 139 -12.48 7.22 -12.11
N LEU A 140 -11.51 7.53 -11.26
CA LEU A 140 -11.68 7.44 -9.80
C LEU A 140 -12.67 8.48 -9.27
N LEU A 141 -12.63 9.71 -9.80
CA LEU A 141 -13.54 10.81 -9.44
C LEU A 141 -15.00 10.48 -9.77
N SER A 142 -15.25 9.85 -10.92
CA SER A 142 -16.59 9.41 -11.31
C SER A 142 -17.08 8.21 -10.50
N CYS A 143 -16.17 7.33 -10.03
CA CYS A 143 -16.54 6.11 -9.33
C CYS A 143 -16.71 6.29 -7.82
N PHE A 144 -15.88 7.10 -7.16
CA PHE A 144 -15.84 7.17 -5.70
C PHE A 144 -16.27 8.54 -5.18
N GLN A 145 -16.76 8.57 -3.94
CA GLN A 145 -16.94 9.79 -3.15
C GLN A 145 -15.76 9.90 -2.17
N ALA A 146 -14.59 10.23 -2.68
CA ALA A 146 -13.36 10.32 -1.90
C ALA A 146 -12.47 11.44 -2.43
N GLU A 147 -11.53 11.88 -1.60
CA GLU A 147 -10.46 12.80 -2.04
C GLU A 147 -9.54 12.06 -3.00
N ILE A 148 -9.49 12.53 -4.25
CA ILE A 148 -8.65 11.98 -5.32
C ILE A 148 -7.48 12.94 -5.57
N GLY A 149 -6.26 12.47 -5.39
CA GLY A 149 -5.03 13.23 -5.60
C GLY A 149 -4.30 12.88 -6.90
N LEU A 150 -3.41 13.78 -7.33
CA LEU A 150 -2.53 13.64 -8.50
C LEU A 150 -1.09 14.02 -8.15
N ILE A 151 -0.14 13.18 -8.57
CA ILE A 151 1.29 13.44 -8.44
C ILE A 151 1.98 13.28 -9.80
N GLY A 152 2.42 14.38 -10.38
CA GLY A 152 3.04 14.43 -11.70
C GLY A 152 2.37 15.43 -12.64
N GLY A 153 3.03 15.75 -13.76
CA GLY A 153 2.52 16.75 -14.70
C GLY A 153 2.37 18.16 -14.12
N GLY A 154 3.08 18.48 -13.04
CA GLY A 154 2.98 19.75 -12.31
C GLY A 154 2.08 19.72 -11.06
N PHE A 155 1.36 18.62 -10.82
CA PHE A 155 0.50 18.45 -9.64
C PHE A 155 1.22 17.73 -8.51
N PHE A 156 0.93 18.13 -7.27
CA PHE A 156 1.36 17.45 -6.04
C PHE A 156 0.24 17.52 -5.01
N GLU A 157 -0.75 16.66 -5.18
CA GLU A 157 -1.93 16.58 -4.31
C GLU A 157 -2.11 15.13 -3.86
N THR A 158 -2.19 14.92 -2.55
CA THR A 158 -2.44 13.61 -1.97
C THR A 158 -3.91 13.50 -1.58
N GLY A 159 -4.50 12.33 -1.79
CA GLY A 159 -5.86 12.02 -1.35
C GLY A 159 -5.98 10.58 -0.84
N ALA A 160 -7.20 10.21 -0.46
CA ALA A 160 -7.54 8.83 -0.12
C ALA A 160 -7.18 7.86 -1.27
N LEU A 161 -7.39 8.28 -2.51
CA LEU A 161 -6.89 7.61 -3.71
C LEU A 161 -5.99 8.59 -4.45
N THR A 162 -4.78 8.19 -4.83
CA THR A 162 -3.83 9.07 -5.52
C THR A 162 -3.35 8.39 -6.79
N VAL A 163 -3.24 9.14 -7.89
CA VAL A 163 -2.65 8.65 -9.15
C VAL A 163 -1.32 9.35 -9.39
N SER A 164 -0.29 8.60 -9.73
CA SER A 164 1.05 9.14 -10.01
C SER A 164 1.63 8.56 -11.29
N THR A 165 2.55 9.29 -11.92
CA THR A 165 3.41 8.73 -12.96
C THR A 165 4.62 8.03 -12.37
N TYR A 166 5.18 7.03 -13.08
CA TYR A 166 6.43 6.38 -12.64
C TYR A 166 7.58 7.36 -12.41
N ALA A 167 7.69 8.43 -13.21
CA ALA A 167 8.76 9.41 -13.07
C ALA A 167 8.60 10.33 -11.84
N SER A 168 7.41 10.37 -11.24
CA SER A 168 7.09 11.21 -10.08
C SER A 168 6.94 10.40 -8.79
N ALA A 169 6.98 9.07 -8.88
CA ALA A 169 6.76 8.13 -7.78
C ALA A 169 8.06 7.70 -7.09
#